data_AF-A0A9E3S6G2-F1
#
_entry.id   AF-A0A9E3S6G2-F1
#
_cell.length_a   1.000
_cell.length_b   1.000
_cell.length_c   1.000
_cell.angle_alpha   90.00
_cell.angle_beta   90.00
_cell.angle_gamma   90.00
#
_symmetry.space_group_name_H-M   'P 1'
#
loop_
_entity.id
_entity.type
_entity.pdbx_description
1 polymer ?
#
loop_
_entity_poly.entity_id
_entity_poly.type
_entity_poly.pdbx_seq_one_letter_code
_entity_poly.pdbx_strand_id
1 'polypeptide(L)'
;VGLILTTFISPGALPLLGMLFFGNILKESGVTKRLADTARTSMIDIVTILLGLTVGASTQADVFITSESMLIFVLGALSFMVATAGGVLFAKVMNVFLKDGHKVNPLVGAAGVSAVPDSARVVQHEGLLNDPTNHLLMHAMGPNVSGVIGSAVAAGMLMGFLL
;
A
#
# COMPACT_ATOMS: atom_id res chain seq x y z
N VAL A 1 -15.23 11.61 -4.12
CA VAL A 1 -14.42 11.86 -5.34
C VAL A 1 -13.62 10.63 -5.76
N GLY A 2 -12.77 10.05 -4.90
CA GLY A 2 -11.96 8.86 -5.25
C GLY A 2 -12.76 7.66 -5.78
N LEU A 3 -13.90 7.32 -5.13
CA LEU A 3 -14.82 6.29 -5.61
C LEU A 3 -15.33 6.57 -7.05
N ILE A 4 -15.82 7.79 -7.27
CA ILE A 4 -16.40 8.21 -8.56
C ILE A 4 -15.34 8.18 -9.67
N LEU A 5 -14.12 8.68 -9.40
CA LEU A 5 -13.01 8.64 -10.36
C LEU A 5 -12.61 7.19 -10.68
N THR A 6 -12.61 6.30 -9.68
CA THR A 6 -12.33 4.88 -9.89
C THR A 6 -13.39 4.23 -10.78
N THR A 7 -14.68 4.52 -10.55
CA THR A 7 -15.78 4.03 -11.39
C THR A 7 -15.60 4.38 -12.86
N PHE A 8 -15.11 5.58 -13.17
CA PHE A 8 -14.92 6.02 -14.55
C PHE A 8 -13.62 5.51 -15.20
N ILE A 9 -12.54 5.33 -14.44
CA ILE A 9 -11.22 4.95 -14.99
C ILE A 9 -11.06 3.43 -15.05
N SER A 10 -11.50 2.70 -14.04
CA SER A 10 -11.35 1.25 -13.98
C SER A 10 -12.51 0.62 -13.19
N PRO A 11 -13.59 0.18 -13.88
CA PRO A 11 -14.70 -0.50 -13.23
C PRO A 11 -14.27 -1.82 -12.58
N GLY A 12 -13.23 -2.48 -13.11
CA GLY A 12 -12.64 -3.70 -12.52
C GLY A 12 -12.00 -3.46 -11.14
N ALA A 13 -11.60 -2.24 -10.81
CA ALA A 13 -11.05 -1.88 -9.50
C ALA A 13 -12.13 -1.59 -8.44
N LEU A 14 -13.41 -1.51 -8.83
CA LEU A 14 -14.51 -1.16 -7.93
C LEU A 14 -14.68 -2.09 -6.73
N PRO A 15 -14.56 -3.43 -6.85
CA PRO A 15 -14.71 -4.30 -5.69
C PRO A 15 -13.63 -4.04 -4.63
N LEU A 16 -12.40 -3.72 -5.05
CA LEU A 16 -11.28 -3.47 -4.15
C LEU A 16 -11.34 -2.07 -3.55
N LEU A 17 -11.36 -1.04 -4.41
CA LEU A 17 -11.35 0.36 -3.98
C LEU A 17 -12.68 0.78 -3.35
N GLY A 18 -13.79 0.20 -3.76
CA GLY A 18 -15.11 0.45 -3.18
C GLY A 18 -15.15 0.09 -1.70
N MET A 19 -14.64 -1.07 -1.33
CA MET A 19 -14.57 -1.52 0.06
C MET A 19 -13.59 -0.66 0.88
N LEU A 20 -12.46 -0.25 0.29
CA LEU A 20 -11.51 0.67 0.93
C LEU A 20 -12.15 2.03 1.23
N PHE A 21 -12.82 2.64 0.24
CA PHE A 21 -13.49 3.93 0.42
C PHE A 21 -14.70 3.84 1.35
N PHE A 22 -15.41 2.70 1.39
CA PHE A 22 -16.47 2.47 2.35
C PHE A 22 -15.94 2.46 3.79
N GLY A 23 -14.83 1.76 4.05
CA GLY A 23 -14.14 1.81 5.35
C GLY A 23 -13.71 3.23 5.73
N ASN A 24 -13.21 4.00 4.76
CA ASN A 24 -12.85 5.40 4.97
C ASN A 24 -14.08 6.29 5.30
N ILE A 25 -15.22 6.08 4.62
CA ILE A 25 -16.47 6.78 4.94
C ILE A 25 -16.94 6.45 6.35
N LEU A 26 -16.90 5.18 6.77
CA LEU A 26 -17.28 4.81 8.14
C LEU A 26 -16.43 5.54 9.18
N LYS A 27 -15.13 5.68 8.91
CA LYS A 27 -14.20 6.39 9.80
C LYS A 27 -14.45 7.91 9.82
N GLU A 28 -14.56 8.53 8.65
CA GLU A 28 -14.61 9.99 8.52
C GLU A 28 -16.03 10.58 8.66
N SER A 29 -17.08 9.76 8.54
CA SER A 29 -18.47 10.22 8.63
C SER A 29 -18.87 10.67 10.04
N GLY A 30 -18.14 10.29 11.09
CA GLY A 30 -18.33 10.74 12.48
C GLY A 30 -19.62 10.27 13.18
N VAL A 31 -20.65 9.86 12.44
CA VAL A 31 -21.96 9.38 12.94
C VAL A 31 -22.04 7.86 13.08
N THR A 32 -21.13 7.13 12.43
CA THR A 32 -21.08 5.65 12.40
C THR A 32 -19.96 5.07 13.28
N LYS A 33 -19.62 5.72 14.40
CA LYS A 33 -18.50 5.30 15.28
C LYS A 33 -18.55 3.83 15.67
N ARG A 34 -19.71 3.31 16.11
CA ARG A 34 -19.89 1.89 16.45
C ARG A 34 -19.55 0.95 15.28
N LEU A 35 -19.95 1.31 14.06
CA LEU A 35 -19.67 0.51 12.87
C LEU A 35 -18.18 0.58 12.52
N ALA A 36 -17.58 1.77 12.53
CA ALA A 36 -16.17 1.96 12.25
C ALA A 36 -15.27 1.22 13.26
N ASP A 37 -15.64 1.27 14.55
CA ASP A 37 -14.93 0.56 15.62
C ASP A 37 -15.04 -0.95 15.45
N THR A 38 -16.25 -1.48 15.23
CA THR A 38 -16.44 -2.92 15.01
C THR A 38 -15.71 -3.41 13.76
N ALA A 39 -15.72 -2.62 12.68
CA ALA A 39 -15.06 -2.95 11.43
C ALA A 39 -13.53 -3.01 11.59
N ARG A 40 -12.91 -2.07 12.35
CA ARG A 40 -11.44 -1.96 12.46
C ARG A 40 -10.79 -2.89 13.50
N THR A 41 -11.55 -3.43 14.45
CA THR A 41 -11.05 -4.41 15.43
C THR A 41 -11.70 -5.77 15.21
N SER A 42 -12.87 -6.01 15.82
CA SER A 42 -13.44 -7.36 15.93
C SER A 42 -13.71 -8.03 14.58
N MET A 43 -14.19 -7.28 13.59
CA MET A 43 -14.46 -7.84 12.26
C MET A 43 -13.17 -8.21 11.52
N ILE A 44 -12.17 -7.33 11.53
CA ILE A 44 -10.85 -7.60 10.94
C ILE A 44 -10.19 -8.80 11.63
N ASP A 45 -10.26 -8.89 12.96
CA ASP A 45 -9.65 -10.00 13.70
C ASP A 45 -10.26 -11.35 13.29
N ILE A 46 -11.59 -11.45 13.24
CA ILE A 46 -12.29 -12.67 12.82
C ILE A 46 -11.95 -13.04 11.38
N VAL A 47 -12.01 -12.08 10.46
CA VAL A 47 -11.72 -12.33 9.03
C VAL A 47 -10.25 -12.70 8.84
N THR A 48 -9.33 -12.10 9.60
CA THR A 48 -7.89 -12.40 9.53
C THR A 48 -7.59 -13.82 10.02
N ILE A 49 -8.26 -14.29 11.08
CA ILE A 49 -8.14 -15.68 11.54
C ILE A 49 -8.61 -16.64 10.45
N LEU A 50 -9.79 -16.37 9.85
CA LEU A 50 -10.33 -17.21 8.78
C LEU A 50 -9.42 -17.21 7.54
N LEU A 51 -8.92 -16.05 7.12
CA LEU A 51 -7.97 -15.92 6.02
C LEU A 51 -6.65 -16.63 6.30
N GLY A 52 -6.12 -16.50 7.53
CA GLY A 52 -4.91 -17.21 7.95
C GLY A 52 -5.07 -18.72 7.89
N LEU A 53 -6.23 -19.23 8.33
CA LEU A 53 -6.56 -20.65 8.25
C LEU A 53 -6.69 -21.14 6.81
N THR A 54 -7.38 -20.41 5.93
CA THR A 54 -7.59 -20.83 4.54
C THR A 54 -6.30 -20.77 3.71
N VAL A 55 -5.49 -19.74 3.90
CA VAL A 55 -4.17 -19.63 3.27
C VAL A 55 -3.24 -20.73 3.79
N GLY A 56 -3.20 -20.96 5.11
CA GLY A 56 -2.39 -22.02 5.71
C GLY A 56 -2.82 -23.43 5.33
N ALA A 57 -4.12 -23.66 5.11
CA ALA A 57 -4.63 -24.93 4.59
C ALA A 57 -4.20 -25.19 3.14
N SER A 58 -3.90 -24.12 2.38
CA SER A 58 -3.46 -24.19 0.98
C SER A 58 -1.94 -24.38 0.85
N THR A 59 -1.16 -24.13 1.90
CA THR A 59 0.30 -24.32 1.92
C THR A 59 0.68 -25.76 2.30
N GLN A 60 0.20 -26.74 1.53
CA GLN A 60 0.64 -28.12 1.69
C GLN A 60 2.08 -28.29 1.14
N ALA A 61 2.86 -29.21 1.72
CA ALA A 61 4.30 -29.32 1.45
C ALA A 61 4.64 -29.63 -0.02
N ASP A 62 3.75 -30.33 -0.71
CA ASP A 62 3.76 -30.64 -2.13
C ASP A 62 3.52 -29.42 -3.03
N VAL A 63 2.77 -28.42 -2.56
CA VAL A 63 2.54 -27.15 -3.29
C VAL A 63 3.60 -26.11 -2.95
N PHE A 64 4.03 -26.05 -1.69
CA PHE A 64 4.93 -25.02 -1.17
C PHE A 64 6.41 -25.29 -1.47
N ILE A 65 6.87 -26.55 -1.42
CA ILE A 65 8.27 -26.91 -1.72
C ILE A 65 8.40 -27.24 -3.23
N THR A 66 7.99 -26.29 -4.06
CA THR A 66 8.14 -26.36 -5.52
C THR A 66 9.15 -25.31 -5.98
N SER A 67 9.88 -25.60 -7.06
CA SER A 67 10.79 -24.63 -7.68
C SER A 67 10.06 -23.35 -8.09
N GLU A 68 8.78 -23.45 -8.46
CA GLU A 68 7.92 -22.31 -8.80
C GLU A 68 7.66 -21.41 -7.59
N SER A 69 7.36 -21.99 -6.42
CA SER A 69 7.14 -21.23 -5.18
C SER A 69 8.40 -20.46 -4.77
N MET A 70 9.58 -21.09 -4.87
CA MET A 70 10.86 -20.40 -4.63
C MET A 70 11.07 -19.23 -5.60
N LEU A 71 10.71 -19.40 -6.87
CA LEU A 71 10.81 -18.35 -7.89
C LEU A 71 9.88 -17.16 -7.56
N ILE A 72 8.66 -17.42 -7.09
CA ILE A 72 7.71 -16.37 -6.66
C ILE A 72 8.31 -15.54 -5.52
N PHE A 73 8.94 -16.17 -4.52
CA PHE A 73 9.58 -15.43 -3.42
C PHE A 73 10.73 -14.52 -3.91
N VAL A 74 11.58 -15.03 -4.80
CA VAL A 74 12.70 -14.25 -5.36
C VAL A 74 12.18 -13.09 -6.23
N LEU A 75 11.18 -13.35 -7.08
CA LEU A 75 10.52 -12.30 -7.86
C LEU A 75 9.87 -11.25 -6.97
N GLY A 76 9.24 -11.66 -5.86
CA GLY A 76 8.68 -10.76 -4.86
C GLY A 76 9.74 -9.83 -4.27
N ALA A 77 10.87 -10.38 -3.83
CA ALA A 77 11.98 -9.59 -3.30
C ALA A 77 12.56 -8.61 -4.34
N LEU A 78 12.75 -9.06 -5.59
CA LEU A 78 13.18 -8.21 -6.69
C LEU A 78 12.16 -7.10 -6.99
N SER A 79 10.87 -7.42 -6.97
CA SER A 79 9.78 -6.46 -7.17
C SER A 79 9.82 -5.35 -6.12
N PHE A 80 10.00 -5.68 -4.83
CA PHE A 80 10.15 -4.67 -3.77
C PHE A 80 11.38 -3.78 -3.96
N MET A 81 12.52 -4.34 -4.40
CA MET A 81 13.72 -3.55 -4.68
C MET A 81 13.49 -2.57 -5.84
N VAL A 82 12.87 -3.04 -6.93
CA VAL A 82 12.54 -2.20 -8.09
C VAL A 82 11.51 -1.14 -7.73
N ALA A 83 10.47 -1.48 -6.96
CA ALA A 83 9.46 -0.53 -6.50
C ALA A 83 10.08 0.57 -5.62
N THR A 84 10.96 0.20 -4.69
CA THR A 84 11.65 1.16 -3.81
C THR A 84 12.59 2.06 -4.61
N ALA A 85 13.43 1.49 -5.48
CA ALA A 85 14.34 2.24 -6.33
C ALA A 85 13.59 3.17 -7.29
N GLY A 86 12.49 2.68 -7.88
CA GLY A 86 11.60 3.46 -8.74
C GLY A 86 10.94 4.63 -8.00
N GLY A 87 10.46 4.41 -6.77
CA GLY A 87 9.88 5.45 -5.92
C GLY A 87 10.88 6.55 -5.57
N VAL A 88 12.11 6.19 -5.19
CA VAL A 88 13.19 7.16 -4.90
C VAL A 88 13.61 7.92 -6.16
N LEU A 89 13.75 7.23 -7.30
CA LEU A 89 14.11 7.86 -8.56
C LEU A 89 13.02 8.82 -9.04
N PHE A 90 11.75 8.44 -8.92
CA PHE A 90 10.63 9.31 -9.21
C PHE A 90 10.62 10.55 -8.32
N ALA A 91 10.90 10.41 -7.02
CA ALA A 91 11.02 11.56 -6.11
C ALA A 91 12.18 12.50 -6.53
N LYS A 92 13.31 11.96 -7.02
CA LYS A 92 14.41 12.77 -7.58
C LYS A 92 14.01 13.49 -8.86
N VAL A 93 13.32 12.82 -9.79
CA VAL A 93 12.82 13.43 -11.03
C VAL A 93 11.83 14.54 -10.71
N MET A 94 10.92 14.30 -9.76
CA MET A 94 9.98 15.32 -9.29
C MET A 94 10.72 16.57 -8.79
N ASN A 95 11.80 16.41 -8.03
CA ASN A 95 12.63 17.54 -7.56
C ASN A 95 13.29 18.37 -8.66
N VAL A 96 13.42 17.87 -9.89
CA VAL A 96 13.93 18.66 -11.03
C VAL A 96 12.89 19.68 -11.50
N PHE A 97 11.60 19.38 -11.37
CA PHE A 97 10.50 20.25 -11.79
C PHE A 97 9.98 21.15 -10.67
N LEU A 98 10.33 20.89 -9.41
CA LEU A 98 9.89 21.68 -8.27
C LEU A 98 10.77 22.91 -8.06
N LYS A 99 10.14 24.04 -7.71
CA LYS A 99 10.83 25.30 -7.38
C LYS A 99 11.71 25.13 -6.14
N ASP A 100 12.84 25.85 -6.13
CA ASP A 100 13.74 25.92 -4.98
C ASP A 100 12.97 26.44 -3.75
N GLY A 101 12.81 25.56 -2.74
CA GLY A 101 11.99 25.81 -1.54
C GLY A 101 10.93 24.73 -1.25
N HIS A 102 10.55 23.93 -2.26
CA HIS A 102 9.57 22.84 -2.09
C HIS A 102 10.11 21.45 -2.43
N LYS A 103 11.43 21.29 -2.51
CA LYS A 103 12.04 19.99 -2.83
C LYS A 103 11.66 18.95 -1.78
N VAL A 104 11.21 17.79 -2.26
CA VAL A 104 10.79 16.66 -1.44
C VAL A 104 12.02 15.80 -1.12
N ASN A 105 12.16 15.34 0.12
CA ASN A 105 13.25 14.41 0.45
C ASN A 105 13.07 13.12 -0.37
N PRO A 106 14.05 12.67 -1.18
CA PRO A 106 13.95 11.44 -1.96
C PRO A 106 13.62 10.19 -1.13
N LEU A 107 13.97 10.16 0.16
CA LEU A 107 13.61 9.08 1.08
C LEU A 107 12.08 8.89 1.19
N VAL A 108 11.30 9.96 1.02
CA VAL A 108 9.83 9.92 1.00
C VAL A 108 9.31 9.09 -0.17
N GLY A 109 10.07 9.02 -1.28
CA GLY A 109 9.75 8.15 -2.42
C GLY A 109 9.81 6.66 -2.10
N ALA A 110 10.69 6.24 -1.19
CA ALA A 110 10.76 4.84 -0.74
C ALA A 110 9.51 4.43 0.07
N ALA A 111 8.84 5.39 0.73
CA ALA A 111 7.61 5.13 1.47
C ALA A 111 6.41 4.81 0.56
N GLY A 112 6.53 4.95 -0.77
CA GLY A 112 5.48 4.61 -1.73
C GLY A 112 5.15 3.12 -1.82
N VAL A 113 6.00 2.25 -1.26
CA VAL A 113 5.69 0.82 -1.12
C VAL A 113 4.57 0.63 -0.10
N SER A 114 3.47 -0.01 -0.50
CA SER A 114 2.18 -0.13 0.20
C SER A 114 2.16 -0.90 1.53
N ALA A 115 3.29 -1.02 2.24
CA ALA A 115 3.35 -1.60 3.58
C ALA A 115 3.04 -0.54 4.64
N VAL A 116 1.75 -0.40 4.97
CA VAL A 116 1.27 0.55 5.98
C VAL A 116 1.32 -0.10 7.37
N PRO A 117 1.85 0.56 8.42
CA PRO A 117 2.58 1.84 8.42
C PRO A 117 4.10 1.67 8.25
N ASP A 118 4.60 0.45 8.08
CA ASP A 118 6.01 0.13 8.27
C ASP A 118 6.96 0.77 7.24
N SER A 119 6.59 0.88 5.96
CA SER A 119 7.40 1.60 4.95
C SER A 119 7.70 3.05 5.39
N ALA A 120 6.71 3.74 5.95
CA ALA A 120 6.88 5.11 6.43
C ALA A 120 7.74 5.17 7.70
N ARG A 121 7.68 4.14 8.55
CA ARG A 121 8.54 4.01 9.74
C ARG A 121 9.99 3.72 9.39
N VAL A 122 10.25 2.88 8.38
CA VAL A 122 11.61 2.63 7.89
C VAL A 122 12.22 3.92 7.33
N VAL A 123 11.45 4.69 6.54
CA VAL A 123 11.89 6.00 6.05
C VAL A 123 12.15 7.00 7.18
N GLN A 124 11.32 6.99 8.24
CA GLN A 124 11.55 7.79 9.44
C GLN A 124 12.85 7.38 10.14
N HIS A 125 13.11 6.08 10.28
CA HIS A 125 14.32 5.58 10.94
C HIS A 125 15.58 5.97 10.17
N GLU A 126 15.60 5.75 8.85
CA GLU A 126 16.69 6.14 7.97
C GLU A 126 16.88 7.67 7.95
N GLY A 127 15.78 8.43 7.99
CA GLY A 127 15.82 9.88 8.09
C GLY A 127 16.52 10.36 9.37
N LEU A 128 16.15 9.78 10.51
CA LEU A 128 16.75 10.11 11.81
C LEU A 128 18.21 9.67 11.95
N LEU A 129 18.62 8.61 11.25
CA LEU A 129 20.03 8.19 11.18
C LEU A 129 20.90 9.24 10.47
N ASN A 130 20.35 9.93 9.46
CA ASN A 130 21.06 10.97 8.73
C ASN A 130 20.97 12.34 9.41
N ASP A 131 19.81 12.67 9.98
CA ASP A 131 19.57 13.92 10.72
C ASP A 131 18.54 13.69 11.86
N PRO A 132 18.96 13.76 13.14
CA PRO A 132 18.08 13.55 14.29
C PRO A 132 16.89 14.52 14.40
N THR A 133 16.94 15.65 13.70
CA THR A 133 15.86 16.66 13.70
C THR A 133 14.87 16.48 12.54
N ASN A 134 15.18 15.60 11.59
CA ASN A 134 14.41 15.41 10.37
C ASN A 134 13.31 14.35 10.55
N HIS A 135 12.11 14.81 10.91
CA HIS A 135 10.94 13.96 11.07
C HIS A 135 10.13 13.84 9.76
N LEU A 136 10.24 12.69 9.11
CA LEU A 136 9.63 12.36 7.82
C LEU A 136 8.32 11.58 7.92
N LEU A 137 7.96 11.00 9.07
CA LEU A 137 6.82 10.09 9.21
C LEU A 137 5.52 10.71 8.70
N MET A 138 5.23 11.96 9.12
CA MET A 138 4.01 12.67 8.72
C MET A 138 3.96 12.93 7.21
N HIS A 139 5.10 13.16 6.56
CA HIS A 139 5.18 13.38 5.12
C HIS A 139 5.20 12.06 4.34
N ALA A 140 5.83 11.02 4.87
CA ALA A 140 5.97 9.69 4.27
C ALA A 140 4.66 8.89 4.27
N MET A 141 3.72 9.20 5.17
CA MET A 141 2.38 8.58 5.15
C MET A 141 1.58 8.91 3.89
N GLY A 142 1.80 10.08 3.27
CA GLY A 142 1.13 10.45 2.01
C GLY A 142 1.42 9.47 0.88
N PRO A 143 2.70 9.30 0.48
CA PRO A 143 3.10 8.30 -0.50
C PRO A 143 2.68 6.88 -0.13
N ASN A 144 2.75 6.49 1.15
CA ASN A 144 2.38 5.14 1.58
C ASN A 144 0.89 4.84 1.33
N VAL A 145 0.01 5.77 1.71
CA VAL A 145 -1.43 5.65 1.42
C VAL A 145 -1.70 5.68 -0.09
N SER A 146 -0.96 6.49 -0.84
CA SER A 146 -1.08 6.52 -2.31
C SER A 146 -0.66 5.19 -2.95
N GLY A 147 0.32 4.50 -2.37
CA GLY A 147 0.76 3.17 -2.79
C GLY A 147 -0.37 2.15 -2.68
N VAL A 148 -1.07 2.10 -1.54
CA VAL A 148 -2.21 1.18 -1.33
C VAL A 148 -3.30 1.39 -2.39
N ILE A 149 -3.62 2.64 -2.70
CA ILE A 149 -4.60 2.99 -3.75
C ILE A 149 -4.06 2.57 -5.12
N GLY A 150 -2.81 2.90 -5.44
CA GLY A 150 -2.16 2.57 -6.71
C GLY A 150 -2.10 1.06 -6.96
N SER A 151 -1.79 0.25 -5.95
CA SER A 151 -1.79 -1.21 -6.04
C SER A 151 -3.19 -1.75 -6.35
N ALA A 152 -4.24 -1.21 -5.71
CA ALA A 152 -5.61 -1.63 -5.98
C ALA A 152 -6.09 -1.23 -7.39
N VAL A 153 -5.69 -0.05 -7.89
CA VAL A 153 -5.95 0.36 -9.28
C VAL A 153 -5.23 -0.58 -10.25
N ALA A 154 -3.94 -0.85 -10.05
CA ALA A 154 -3.16 -1.73 -10.90
C ALA A 154 -3.75 -3.15 -10.94
N ALA A 155 -4.14 -3.70 -9.79
CA ALA A 155 -4.82 -4.99 -9.70
C ALA A 155 -6.17 -4.99 -10.44
N GLY A 156 -6.96 -3.91 -10.31
CA GLY A 156 -8.23 -3.78 -11.02
C GLY A 156 -8.09 -3.65 -12.54
N MET A 157 -7.05 -2.96 -13.02
CA MET A 157 -6.74 -2.89 -14.45
C MET A 157 -6.27 -4.24 -14.99
N LEU A 158 -5.43 -4.97 -14.24
CA LEU A 158 -5.00 -6.32 -14.61
C LEU A 158 -6.17 -7.30 -14.64
N MET A 159 -7.09 -7.24 -13.66
CA MET A 159 -8.31 -8.04 -13.68
C MET A 159 -9.18 -7.73 -14.89
N GLY A 160 -9.34 -6.45 -15.25
CA GLY A 160 -10.10 -6.06 -16.44
C GLY A 160 -9.44 -6.41 -17.79
N PHE A 161 -8.14 -6.77 -17.79
CA PHE A 161 -7.46 -7.27 -18.98
C PHE A 161 -7.47 -8.80 -19.07
N LEU A 162 -7.48 -9.48 -17.92
CA LEU A 162 -7.45 -10.95 -17.83
C LEU A 162 -8.86 -11.59 -17.85
N LEU A 163 -9.90 -10.84 -17.48
CA LEU A 163 -11.32 -11.22 -17.59
C LEU A 163 -11.96 -10.62 -18.85
#